data_AF-A0A930VES8-F1
#
_entry.id   AF-A0A930VES8-F1
#
_cell.length_a   1.000
_cell.length_b   1.000
_cell.length_c   1.000
_cell.angle_alpha   90.00
_cell.angle_beta   90.00
_cell.angle_gamma   90.00
#
_symmetry.space_group_name_H-M   'P 1'
#
loop_
_entity.id
_entity.type
_entity.pdbx_description
1 polymer ?
#
loop_
_entity_poly.entity_id
_entity_poly.type
_entity_poly.pdbx_seq_one_letter_code
_entity_poly.pdbx_strand_id
1 'polypeptide(L)'
;MTIDAGTLLPWAAVATAAAFAARIWAGRRHRPYAARAATLVLGAALMSLALLAGALLIRTDAPNPEDPRAIGVLVWRPGQEPGRSSSANLAVSAAVEMSSCDERPEIRLTITPTVEFWSARARALAGGAVVGIAVPDATISDLSASVTTDPLGGLTRPGVTVTDSVPVPLTSVEHRSAGDVTVATVTLDRWGDTNYPVSFRFRADWIVDTTPLGRCYVELPSLVGVPTVLSAAEVAGRARDVGDELPGLQNDVDISSHGRHAGYEPRYQLTRGVTSVQLHGMSLDDGSSLPGPDANLEGRQAWTCTSKVLDSVGFIDALRPGDAPPDLAIARDANTGVYSLSTGRIGEVLGEPSCNTLAAVEESSLGTRRDFALIGIGALFSLGIERLVAAFHSVPHPPKPTNTLTSSPHVRLRRPRRRP
;
A
#
# COMPACT_ATOMS: atom_id res chain seq x y z
N MET A 1 -12.10 10.13 4.01
CA MET A 1 -13.10 10.59 5.02
C MET A 1 -13.52 9.35 5.79
N THR A 2 -13.01 9.14 7.01
CA THR A 2 -13.21 7.89 7.75
C THR A 2 -14.66 7.77 8.25
N ILE A 3 -15.46 6.93 7.59
CA ILE A 3 -16.74 6.49 8.13
C ILE A 3 -16.41 5.51 9.27
N ASP A 4 -16.43 6.03 10.49
CA ASP A 4 -16.20 5.28 11.71
C ASP A 4 -17.31 4.23 11.90
N ALA A 5 -16.96 2.99 12.25
CA ALA A 5 -17.92 1.88 12.39
C ALA A 5 -19.02 2.18 13.44
N GLY A 6 -18.76 3.14 14.35
CA GLY A 6 -19.74 3.70 15.27
C GLY A 6 -20.92 4.42 14.61
N THR A 7 -20.83 4.81 13.34
CA THR A 7 -21.93 5.47 12.59
C THR A 7 -22.89 4.50 11.91
N LEU A 8 -22.58 3.19 11.84
CA LEU A 8 -23.48 2.16 11.30
C LEU A 8 -24.45 1.58 12.35
N LEU A 9 -24.03 1.57 13.63
CA LEU A 9 -24.84 1.18 14.78
C LEU A 9 -26.17 1.94 14.94
N PRO A 10 -26.26 3.28 14.75
CA PRO A 10 -27.54 3.97 14.87
C PRO A 10 -28.54 3.55 13.78
N TRP A 11 -28.12 3.11 12.60
CA TRP A 11 -29.05 2.74 11.52
C TRP A 11 -29.59 1.32 11.64
N ALA A 12 -28.76 0.36 12.08
CA ALA A 12 -29.25 -0.96 12.47
C ALA A 12 -30.24 -0.84 13.64
N ALA A 13 -29.93 0.01 14.62
CA ALA A 13 -30.83 0.35 15.72
C ALA A 13 -32.12 1.00 15.21
N VAL A 14 -32.07 1.94 14.25
CA VAL A 14 -33.25 2.56 13.62
C VAL A 14 -34.08 1.55 12.84
N ALA A 15 -33.49 0.62 12.10
CA ALA A 15 -34.21 -0.42 11.38
C ALA A 15 -34.90 -1.41 12.34
N THR A 16 -34.19 -1.85 13.40
CA THR A 16 -34.80 -2.68 14.46
C THR A 16 -35.86 -1.93 15.26
N ALA A 17 -35.65 -0.64 15.55
CA ALA A 17 -36.61 0.20 16.25
C ALA A 17 -37.85 0.48 15.39
N ALA A 18 -37.69 0.68 14.08
CA ALA A 18 -38.79 0.84 13.14
C ALA A 18 -39.60 -0.46 12.99
N ALA A 19 -38.92 -1.62 12.90
CA ALA A 19 -39.57 -2.92 12.87
C ALA A 19 -40.31 -3.22 14.19
N PHE A 20 -39.72 -2.87 15.34
CA PHE A 20 -40.32 -3.03 16.66
C PHE A 20 -41.51 -2.08 16.88
N ALA A 21 -41.39 -0.82 16.46
CA ALA A 21 -42.48 0.17 16.49
C ALA A 21 -43.64 -0.24 15.58
N ALA A 22 -43.37 -0.77 14.39
CA ALA A 22 -44.39 -1.33 13.50
C ALA A 22 -45.11 -2.53 14.15
N ARG A 23 -44.38 -3.39 14.87
CA ARG A 23 -44.92 -4.55 15.59
C ARG A 23 -45.80 -4.13 16.78
N ILE A 24 -45.41 -3.10 17.52
CA ILE A 24 -46.21 -2.50 18.60
C ILE A 24 -47.47 -1.82 18.04
N TRP A 25 -47.36 -1.10 16.93
CA TRP A 25 -48.48 -0.39 16.31
C TRP A 25 -49.53 -1.33 15.69
N ALA A 26 -49.09 -2.49 15.18
CA ALA A 26 -49.98 -3.55 14.66
C ALA A 26 -50.92 -4.16 15.73
N GLY A 27 -50.64 -3.98 17.02
CA GLY A 27 -51.45 -4.47 18.14
C GLY A 27 -52.80 -3.75 18.34
N ARG A 28 -53.04 -2.58 17.71
CA ARG A 28 -54.27 -1.80 17.90
C ARG A 28 -55.09 -1.63 16.60
N ARG A 29 -56.14 -2.45 16.45
CA ARG A 29 -57.38 -2.30 15.64
C ARG A 29 -57.34 -1.80 14.17
N HIS A 30 -56.18 -1.54 13.55
CA HIS A 30 -56.08 -1.03 12.18
C HIS A 30 -55.22 -1.94 11.27
N ARG A 31 -55.68 -3.19 11.06
CA ARG A 31 -55.02 -4.19 10.19
C ARG A 31 -54.60 -3.71 8.79
N PRO A 32 -55.39 -2.91 8.03
CA PRO A 32 -54.99 -2.51 6.68
C PRO A 32 -53.87 -1.45 6.67
N TYR A 33 -53.71 -0.68 7.74
CA TYR A 33 -52.66 0.34 7.84
C TYR A 33 -51.32 -0.25 8.26
N ALA A 34 -51.33 -1.28 9.12
CA ALA A 34 -50.12 -1.98 9.57
C ALA A 34 -49.39 -2.69 8.41
N ALA A 35 -50.14 -3.31 7.49
CA ALA A 35 -49.56 -3.96 6.31
C ALA A 35 -48.86 -2.95 5.39
N ARG A 36 -49.44 -1.76 5.17
CA ARG A 36 -48.80 -0.70 4.38
C ARG A 36 -47.54 -0.16 5.03
N ALA A 37 -47.60 0.12 6.33
CA ALA A 37 -46.44 0.60 7.07
C ALA A 37 -45.28 -0.41 6.99
N ALA A 38 -45.57 -1.71 7.11
CA ALA A 38 -44.57 -2.76 6.96
C ALA A 38 -43.94 -2.78 5.54
N THR A 39 -44.75 -2.65 4.49
CA THR A 39 -44.25 -2.61 3.10
C THR A 39 -43.40 -1.37 2.82
N LEU A 40 -43.80 -0.19 3.34
CA LEU A 40 -43.02 1.04 3.22
C LEU A 40 -41.67 0.93 3.94
N VAL A 41 -41.66 0.44 5.18
CA VAL A 41 -40.43 0.26 5.96
C VAL A 41 -39.50 -0.73 5.28
N LEU A 42 -40.02 -1.85 4.77
CA LEU A 42 -39.22 -2.81 4.01
C LEU A 42 -38.65 -2.22 2.73
N GLY A 43 -39.46 -1.49 1.96
CA GLY A 43 -39.01 -0.83 0.73
C GLY A 43 -37.89 0.18 0.98
N ALA A 44 -38.07 1.04 2.00
CA ALA A 44 -37.04 1.99 2.43
C ALA A 44 -35.77 1.29 2.93
N ALA A 45 -35.90 0.24 3.74
CA ALA A 45 -34.75 -0.51 4.26
C ALA A 45 -33.93 -1.16 3.14
N LEU A 46 -34.59 -1.74 2.12
CA LEU A 46 -33.92 -2.33 0.96
C LEU A 46 -33.16 -1.28 0.14
N MET A 47 -33.77 -0.11 -0.10
CA MET A 47 -33.10 0.99 -0.79
C MET A 47 -31.89 1.52 0.01
N SER A 48 -32.05 1.71 1.32
CA SER A 48 -30.95 2.15 2.19
C SER A 48 -29.81 1.13 2.21
N LEU A 49 -30.13 -0.17 2.27
CA LEU A 49 -29.12 -1.23 2.20
C LEU A 49 -28.39 -1.21 0.86
N ALA A 50 -29.10 -1.06 -0.25
CA ALA A 50 -28.51 -0.99 -1.59
C ALA A 50 -27.58 0.23 -1.73
N LEU A 51 -28.01 1.39 -1.24
CA LEU A 51 -27.20 2.62 -1.23
C LEU A 51 -25.96 2.47 -0.34
N LEU A 52 -26.09 1.87 0.84
CA LEU A 52 -24.98 1.61 1.75
C LEU A 52 -23.97 0.64 1.12
N ALA A 53 -24.46 -0.46 0.53
CA ALA A 53 -23.63 -1.41 -0.19
C ALA A 53 -22.90 -0.74 -1.35
N GLY A 54 -23.59 0.08 -2.16
CA GLY A 54 -22.96 0.85 -3.23
C GLY A 54 -21.89 1.82 -2.72
N ALA A 55 -22.17 2.56 -1.64
CA ALA A 55 -21.21 3.46 -1.03
C ALA A 55 -19.96 2.74 -0.50
N LEU A 56 -20.13 1.56 0.11
CA LEU A 56 -19.02 0.73 0.58
C LEU A 56 -18.17 0.16 -0.56
N LEU A 57 -18.77 -0.14 -1.71
CA LEU A 57 -18.05 -0.60 -2.90
C LEU A 57 -17.24 0.51 -3.60
N ILE A 58 -17.65 1.78 -3.47
CA ILE A 58 -16.99 2.94 -4.09
C ILE A 58 -15.88 3.51 -3.19
N ARG A 59 -15.47 2.80 -2.13
CA ARG A 59 -14.40 3.29 -1.26
C ARG A 59 -13.07 3.27 -2.03
N THR A 60 -12.66 4.45 -2.51
CA THR A 60 -11.44 4.70 -3.30
C THR A 60 -10.33 5.34 -2.47
N ASP A 61 -10.43 5.32 -1.15
CA ASP A 61 -9.39 5.92 -0.31
C ASP A 61 -8.13 5.04 -0.48
N ALA A 62 -7.22 5.46 -1.36
CA ALA A 62 -5.90 4.87 -1.42
C ALA A 62 -5.24 5.07 -0.05
N PRO A 63 -4.64 4.02 0.54
CA PRO A 63 -3.94 4.17 1.81
C PRO A 63 -2.88 5.27 1.66
N ASN A 64 -2.76 6.12 2.66
CA ASN A 64 -1.66 7.08 2.70
C ASN A 64 -0.38 6.25 2.88
N PRO A 65 0.60 6.32 1.96
CA PRO A 65 1.83 5.56 2.12
C PRO A 65 2.46 5.89 3.48
N GLU A 66 2.90 4.86 4.19
CA GLU A 66 3.68 5.04 5.42
C GLU A 66 5.03 5.70 5.09
N ASP A 67 5.84 6.00 6.12
CA ASP A 67 7.18 6.51 5.89
C ASP A 67 7.94 5.58 4.91
N PRO A 68 8.62 6.13 3.88
CA PRO A 68 9.22 5.37 2.80
C PRO A 68 10.15 4.28 3.35
N ARG A 69 9.71 3.03 3.25
CA ARG A 69 10.52 1.84 3.53
C ARG A 69 11.63 1.75 2.48
N ALA A 70 12.87 1.46 2.89
CA ALA A 70 13.99 1.41 1.96
C ALA A 70 14.81 0.14 2.11
N ILE A 71 15.24 -0.43 0.99
CA ILE A 71 16.16 -1.58 0.99
C ILE A 71 17.59 -1.07 1.00
N GLY A 72 18.36 -1.54 1.99
CA GLY A 72 19.79 -1.28 2.09
C GLY A 72 20.59 -2.42 1.51
N VAL A 73 21.67 -2.10 0.79
CA VAL A 73 22.60 -3.11 0.27
C VAL A 73 24.01 -2.70 0.66
N LEU A 74 24.83 -3.66 1.09
CA LEU A 74 26.26 -3.49 1.30
C LEU A 74 27.04 -4.65 0.67
N VAL A 75 28.25 -4.35 0.20
CA VAL A 75 29.17 -5.36 -0.33
C VAL A 75 30.55 -5.16 0.27
N TRP A 76 31.07 -6.17 0.95
CA TRP A 76 32.39 -6.16 1.58
C TRP A 76 33.19 -7.42 1.26
N ARG A 77 34.46 -7.45 1.68
CA ARG A 77 35.27 -8.67 1.57
C ARG A 77 35.00 -9.60 2.75
N PRO A 78 35.05 -10.93 2.54
CA PRO A 78 35.10 -11.90 3.64
C PRO A 78 36.21 -11.53 4.64
N GLY A 79 35.89 -11.56 5.93
CA GLY A 79 36.82 -11.19 7.02
C GLY A 79 37.02 -9.69 7.25
N GLN A 80 36.36 -8.81 6.47
CA GLN A 80 36.29 -7.38 6.78
C GLN A 80 34.95 -7.02 7.43
N GLU A 81 34.95 -5.99 8.28
CA GLU A 81 33.71 -5.44 8.80
C GLU A 81 32.91 -4.74 7.68
N PRO A 82 31.57 -4.90 7.62
CA PRO A 82 30.74 -4.29 6.59
C PRO A 82 30.87 -2.77 6.55
N GLY A 83 31.18 -2.13 7.67
CA GLY A 83 31.28 -0.68 7.77
C GLY A 83 32.57 -0.06 7.19
N ARG A 84 33.47 -0.84 6.59
CA ARG A 84 34.56 -0.31 5.74
C ARG A 84 34.25 -0.40 4.25
N SER A 85 33.08 -0.91 3.93
CA SER A 85 32.65 -1.22 2.58
C SER A 85 31.84 -0.09 1.96
N SER A 86 31.48 -0.23 0.69
CA SER A 86 30.74 0.80 -0.04
C SER A 86 29.76 0.13 -1.00
N SER A 87 28.53 0.63 -1.00
CA SER A 87 27.46 0.28 -1.93
C SER A 87 27.25 1.34 -3.01
N ALA A 88 28.01 2.43 -2.95
CA ALA A 88 28.06 3.43 -4.01
C ALA A 88 28.34 2.75 -5.35
N ASN A 89 27.57 3.13 -6.37
CA ASN A 89 27.64 2.58 -7.73
C ASN A 89 27.13 1.13 -7.86
N LEU A 90 26.32 0.62 -6.95
CA LEU A 90 25.51 -0.57 -7.23
C LEU A 90 24.21 -0.16 -7.91
N ALA A 91 23.75 -1.00 -8.84
CA ALA A 91 22.39 -0.97 -9.36
C ALA A 91 21.57 -2.07 -8.68
N VAL A 92 20.37 -1.74 -8.22
CA VAL A 92 19.48 -2.69 -7.55
C VAL A 92 18.17 -2.76 -8.32
N SER A 93 17.70 -3.95 -8.65
CA SER A 93 16.36 -4.12 -9.21
C SER A 93 15.50 -4.99 -8.31
N ALA A 94 14.24 -4.60 -8.14
CA ALA A 94 13.23 -5.41 -7.47
C ALA A 94 12.17 -5.81 -8.48
N ALA A 95 11.88 -7.10 -8.58
CA ALA A 95 10.73 -7.61 -9.30
C ALA A 95 9.73 -8.17 -8.29
N VAL A 96 8.51 -7.66 -8.32
CA VAL A 96 7.40 -8.09 -7.47
C VAL A 96 6.48 -8.95 -8.31
N GLU A 97 6.48 -10.25 -8.05
CA GLU A 97 5.65 -11.24 -8.74
C GLU A 97 4.41 -11.52 -7.90
N MET A 98 3.24 -11.38 -8.51
CA MET A 98 1.96 -11.59 -7.83
C MET A 98 1.01 -12.46 -8.65
N SER A 99 0.30 -13.34 -7.96
CA SER A 99 -0.75 -14.24 -8.48
C SER A 99 -2.16 -13.89 -7.99
N SER A 100 -2.29 -13.32 -6.79
CA SER A 100 -3.56 -12.89 -6.19
C SER A 100 -3.31 -11.80 -5.14
N CYS A 101 -4.34 -11.03 -4.80
CA CYS A 101 -4.32 -10.08 -3.69
C CYS A 101 -4.43 -10.75 -2.30
N ASP A 102 -4.76 -12.04 -2.23
CA ASP A 102 -4.84 -12.80 -0.98
C ASP A 102 -3.53 -13.53 -0.64
N GLU A 103 -2.54 -13.49 -1.54
CA GLU A 103 -1.26 -14.16 -1.40
C GLU A 103 -0.12 -13.16 -1.20
N ARG A 104 0.87 -13.52 -0.38
CA ARG A 104 2.06 -12.68 -0.19
C ARG A 104 2.84 -12.58 -1.50
N PRO A 105 3.18 -11.37 -1.97
CA PRO A 105 3.99 -11.19 -3.16
C PRO A 105 5.34 -11.88 -3.03
N GLU A 106 5.79 -12.46 -4.13
CA GLU A 106 7.15 -12.96 -4.25
C GLU A 106 8.05 -11.85 -4.77
N ILE A 107 9.12 -11.56 -4.03
CA ILE A 107 10.07 -10.51 -4.35
C ILE A 107 11.36 -11.14 -4.84
N ARG A 108 11.85 -10.67 -5.99
CA ARG A 108 13.19 -10.95 -6.49
C ARG A 108 14.00 -9.66 -6.51
N LEU A 109 14.94 -9.53 -5.58
CA LEU A 109 15.86 -8.41 -5.47
C LEU A 109 17.20 -8.78 -6.12
N THR A 110 17.57 -8.13 -7.20
CA THR A 110 18.80 -8.38 -7.94
C THR A 110 19.78 -7.23 -7.81
N ILE A 111 20.97 -7.52 -7.32
CA ILE A 111 22.06 -6.55 -7.13
C ILE A 111 23.05 -6.76 -8.26
N THR A 112 23.16 -5.74 -9.10
CA THR A 112 24.04 -5.72 -10.27
C THR A 112 25.09 -4.64 -10.07
N PRO A 113 26.38 -4.99 -10.10
CA PRO A 113 27.39 -3.96 -9.91
C PRO A 113 27.62 -3.20 -11.22
N THR A 114 27.71 -1.87 -11.13
CA THR A 114 27.90 -1.04 -12.34
C THR A 114 29.36 -1.05 -12.79
N VAL A 115 29.62 -0.47 -13.97
CA VAL A 115 30.98 -0.30 -14.50
C VAL A 115 31.86 0.51 -13.53
N GLU A 116 31.28 1.54 -12.90
CA GLU A 116 31.94 2.39 -11.91
C GLU A 116 32.29 1.60 -10.65
N PHE A 117 31.38 0.76 -10.15
CA PHE A 117 31.68 -0.14 -9.03
C PHE A 117 32.85 -1.06 -9.36
N TRP A 118 32.82 -1.69 -10.53
CA TRP A 118 33.86 -2.64 -10.92
C TRP A 118 35.23 -1.98 -11.10
N SER A 119 35.27 -0.83 -11.77
CA SER A 119 36.53 -0.12 -11.97
C SER A 119 37.20 0.26 -10.63
N ALA A 120 36.40 0.53 -9.60
CA ALA A 120 36.88 0.83 -8.26
C ALA A 120 37.17 -0.42 -7.40
N ARG A 121 36.44 -1.53 -7.55
CA ARG A 121 36.38 -2.60 -6.54
C ARG A 121 36.72 -4.02 -7.01
N ALA A 122 36.78 -4.30 -8.32
CA ALA A 122 36.98 -5.67 -8.82
C ALA A 122 38.18 -6.37 -8.18
N ARG A 123 39.36 -5.72 -8.16
CA ARG A 123 40.58 -6.30 -7.56
C ARG A 123 40.45 -6.56 -6.05
N ALA A 124 39.70 -5.71 -5.36
CA ALA A 124 39.45 -5.88 -3.93
C ALA A 124 38.56 -7.10 -3.64
N LEU A 125 37.66 -7.45 -4.56
CA LEU A 125 36.67 -8.52 -4.40
C LEU A 125 37.03 -9.80 -5.17
N ALA A 126 38.22 -9.86 -5.76
CA ALA A 126 38.70 -11.01 -6.53
C ALA A 126 38.85 -12.29 -5.68
N GLY A 127 39.19 -12.15 -4.39
CA GLY A 127 39.26 -13.28 -3.45
C GLY A 127 37.90 -13.75 -2.92
N GLY A 128 36.84 -12.98 -3.16
CA GLY A 128 35.50 -13.22 -2.63
C GLY A 128 34.82 -11.93 -2.18
N ALA A 129 33.49 -11.99 -2.08
CA ALA A 129 32.64 -10.91 -1.62
C ALA A 129 31.57 -11.44 -0.68
N VAL A 130 31.15 -10.62 0.27
CA VAL A 130 29.92 -10.81 1.02
C VAL A 130 28.96 -9.71 0.60
N VAL A 131 27.76 -10.11 0.17
CA VAL A 131 26.68 -9.21 -0.20
C VAL A 131 25.62 -9.30 0.88
N GLY A 132 25.33 -8.18 1.52
CA GLY A 132 24.30 -8.07 2.55
C GLY A 132 23.16 -7.18 2.10
N ILE A 133 21.94 -7.57 2.42
CA ILE A 133 20.73 -6.78 2.24
C ILE A 133 20.05 -6.57 3.59
N ALA A 134 19.40 -5.42 3.74
CA ALA A 134 18.47 -5.14 4.82
C ALA A 134 17.13 -4.77 4.19
N VAL A 135 16.12 -5.58 4.51
CA VAL A 135 14.75 -5.41 4.02
C VAL A 135 13.89 -5.00 5.22
N PRO A 136 13.15 -3.88 5.14
CA PRO A 136 12.31 -3.35 6.22
C PRO A 136 10.99 -4.14 6.34
N ASP A 137 11.13 -5.45 6.55
CA ASP A 137 10.06 -6.38 6.83
C ASP A 137 10.61 -7.55 7.64
N ALA A 138 10.13 -7.72 8.87
CA ALA A 138 10.50 -8.84 9.74
C ALA A 138 9.71 -10.14 9.42
N THR A 139 8.68 -10.07 8.58
CA THR A 139 7.77 -11.17 8.25
C THR A 139 8.20 -11.96 7.01
N ILE A 140 9.39 -11.64 6.47
CA ILE A 140 9.94 -12.28 5.28
C ILE A 140 10.05 -13.79 5.47
N SER A 141 9.69 -14.53 4.42
CA SER A 141 9.74 -15.99 4.37
C SER A 141 10.34 -16.48 3.04
N ASP A 142 10.70 -17.76 2.98
CA ASP A 142 11.24 -18.41 1.77
C ASP A 142 12.50 -17.71 1.19
N LEU A 143 13.28 -17.07 2.05
CA LEU A 143 14.48 -16.35 1.65
C LEU A 143 15.54 -17.31 1.09
N SER A 144 15.96 -17.02 -0.14
CA SER A 144 17.05 -17.70 -0.84
C SER A 144 17.90 -16.70 -1.60
N ALA A 145 19.17 -17.03 -1.80
CA ALA A 145 20.08 -16.25 -2.62
C ALA A 145 20.62 -17.11 -3.75
N SER A 146 20.81 -16.51 -4.92
CA SER A 146 21.32 -17.17 -6.12
C SER A 146 22.16 -16.19 -6.94
N VAL A 147 22.93 -16.73 -7.87
CA VAL A 147 23.64 -15.96 -8.89
C VAL A 147 22.85 -16.08 -10.17
N THR A 148 22.56 -14.97 -10.84
CA THR A 148 21.70 -14.94 -12.03
C THR A 148 22.39 -14.29 -13.22
N THR A 149 22.03 -14.74 -14.41
CA THR A 149 22.38 -14.09 -15.67
C THR A 149 21.26 -13.22 -16.21
N ASP A 150 20.06 -13.31 -15.63
CA ASP A 150 18.88 -12.51 -16.00
C ASP A 150 18.99 -11.13 -15.34
N PRO A 151 19.34 -10.08 -16.11
CA PRO A 151 19.47 -8.75 -15.58
C PRO A 151 18.17 -8.02 -15.92
N LEU A 152 17.08 -8.30 -15.21
CA LEU A 152 15.93 -7.39 -15.21
C LEU A 152 16.44 -6.01 -14.74
N GLY A 153 16.82 -5.15 -15.70
CA GLY A 153 17.30 -3.77 -15.53
C GLY A 153 18.81 -3.53 -15.33
N GLY A 154 19.66 -4.56 -15.26
CA GLY A 154 21.09 -4.37 -14.99
C GLY A 154 21.92 -4.23 -16.27
N LEU A 155 22.47 -3.03 -16.54
CA LEU A 155 23.50 -2.80 -17.57
C LEU A 155 24.75 -3.67 -17.30
N THR A 156 24.69 -4.96 -17.67
CA THR A 156 25.87 -5.80 -17.78
C THR A 156 26.76 -5.18 -18.84
N ARG A 157 28.01 -4.91 -18.47
CA ARG A 157 29.06 -4.28 -19.28
C ARG A 157 28.91 -4.63 -20.78
N PRO A 158 28.79 -3.64 -21.69
CA PRO A 158 28.79 -3.91 -23.12
C PRO A 158 30.08 -4.67 -23.49
N GLY A 159 29.94 -5.87 -24.04
CA GLY A 159 31.06 -6.64 -24.59
C GLY A 159 31.63 -7.77 -23.73
N VAL A 160 31.05 -8.09 -22.57
CA VAL A 160 31.36 -9.37 -21.90
C VAL A 160 30.32 -10.40 -22.31
N THR A 161 30.64 -11.15 -23.36
CA THR A 161 29.95 -12.40 -23.65
C THR A 161 30.24 -13.34 -22.48
N VAL A 162 29.21 -13.76 -21.74
CA VAL A 162 29.34 -14.80 -20.70
C VAL A 162 29.63 -16.11 -21.42
N THR A 163 30.89 -16.33 -21.80
CA THR A 163 31.28 -17.45 -22.67
C THR A 163 31.59 -18.74 -21.91
N ASP A 164 31.75 -18.69 -20.59
CA ASP A 164 31.92 -19.89 -19.78
C ASP A 164 31.23 -19.69 -18.41
N SER A 165 30.08 -20.32 -18.24
CA SER A 165 29.32 -20.38 -17.00
C SER A 165 30.05 -21.26 -15.99
N VAL A 166 31.13 -20.76 -15.39
CA VAL A 166 31.60 -21.31 -14.12
C VAL A 166 30.64 -20.79 -13.04
N PRO A 167 29.76 -21.63 -12.47
CA PRO A 167 28.87 -21.19 -11.41
C PRO A 167 29.72 -20.64 -10.26
N VAL A 168 29.37 -19.44 -9.79
CA VAL A 168 29.93 -18.90 -8.55
C VAL A 168 29.25 -19.67 -7.42
N PRO A 169 29.98 -20.47 -6.64
CA PRO A 169 29.38 -21.18 -5.52
C PRO A 169 28.95 -20.17 -4.46
N LEU A 170 27.73 -20.35 -3.96
CA LEU A 170 27.21 -19.65 -2.80
C LEU A 170 27.63 -20.46 -1.58
N THR A 171 28.46 -19.86 -0.73
CA THR A 171 29.08 -20.60 0.37
C THR A 171 28.17 -20.66 1.60
N SER A 172 27.40 -19.60 1.84
CA SER A 172 26.42 -19.53 2.93
C SER A 172 25.36 -18.48 2.64
N VAL A 173 24.17 -18.70 3.18
CA VAL A 173 23.11 -17.68 3.30
C VAL A 173 22.78 -17.59 4.79
N GLU A 174 23.01 -16.44 5.38
CA GLU A 174 22.66 -16.17 6.77
C GLU A 174 21.57 -15.10 6.81
N HIS A 175 20.64 -15.22 7.74
CA HIS A 175 19.67 -14.17 7.99
C HIS A 175 19.45 -13.98 9.48
N ARG A 176 19.13 -12.74 9.86
CA ARG A 176 18.75 -12.36 11.22
C ARG A 176 17.64 -11.32 11.15
N SER A 177 16.67 -11.42 12.04
CA SER A 177 15.69 -10.36 12.28
C SER A 177 16.24 -9.42 13.35
N ALA A 178 16.19 -8.11 13.08
CA ALA A 178 16.59 -7.06 14.00
C ALA A 178 15.46 -6.02 14.04
N GLY A 179 14.56 -6.14 15.02
CA GLY A 179 13.35 -5.33 15.09
C GLY A 179 12.40 -5.64 13.93
N ASP A 180 12.06 -4.62 13.16
CA ASP A 180 11.21 -4.64 11.97
C ASP A 180 11.99 -4.90 10.66
N VAL A 181 13.31 -5.12 10.75
CA VAL A 181 14.20 -5.33 9.60
C VAL A 181 14.71 -6.77 9.56
N THR A 182 14.69 -7.38 8.38
CA THR A 182 15.40 -8.64 8.10
C THR A 182 16.71 -8.33 7.38
N VAL A 183 17.82 -8.75 7.99
CA VAL A 183 19.15 -8.67 7.37
C VAL A 183 19.52 -10.04 6.84
N ALA A 184 19.88 -10.11 5.56
CA ALA A 184 20.36 -11.32 4.91
C ALA A 184 21.74 -11.10 4.30
N THR A 185 22.62 -12.09 4.40
CA THR A 185 23.96 -12.04 3.82
C THR A 185 24.27 -13.29 3.03
N VAL A 186 25.04 -13.13 1.97
CA VAL A 186 25.52 -14.22 1.14
C VAL A 186 27.00 -14.05 0.83
N THR A 187 27.75 -15.13 0.92
CA THR A 187 29.18 -15.15 0.56
C THR A 187 29.37 -15.77 -0.81
N LEU A 188 30.15 -15.08 -1.65
CA LEU A 188 30.41 -15.41 -3.05
C LEU A 188 31.91 -15.51 -3.28
N ASP A 189 32.35 -16.62 -3.83
CA ASP A 189 33.75 -16.81 -4.21
C ASP A 189 34.04 -16.14 -5.55
N ARG A 190 35.17 -15.40 -5.64
CA ARG A 190 35.63 -14.77 -6.90
C ARG A 190 34.61 -13.86 -7.59
N TRP A 191 33.78 -13.17 -6.81
CA TRP A 191 32.76 -12.27 -7.37
C TRP A 191 33.37 -11.14 -8.21
N GLY A 192 34.53 -10.62 -7.79
CA GLY A 192 35.29 -9.61 -8.53
C GLY A 192 35.82 -10.06 -9.90
N ASP A 193 35.89 -11.38 -10.14
CA ASP A 193 36.36 -11.94 -11.42
C ASP A 193 35.18 -12.24 -12.37
N THR A 194 34.03 -12.63 -11.81
CA THR A 194 32.90 -13.16 -12.58
C THR A 194 31.82 -12.12 -12.88
N ASN A 195 31.70 -11.11 -12.03
CA ASN A 195 30.77 -9.99 -12.18
C ASN A 195 29.27 -10.37 -12.27
N TYR A 196 28.90 -11.58 -11.83
CA TYR A 196 27.52 -12.00 -11.95
C TYR A 196 26.59 -11.23 -10.99
N PRO A 197 25.40 -10.83 -11.45
CA PRO A 197 24.35 -10.34 -10.56
C PRO A 197 24.00 -11.34 -9.46
N VAL A 198 23.68 -10.82 -8.28
CA VAL A 198 23.28 -11.60 -7.10
C VAL A 198 21.80 -11.36 -6.87
N SER A 199 21.01 -12.42 -6.80
CA SER A 199 19.57 -12.34 -6.66
C SER A 199 19.10 -12.95 -5.35
N PHE A 200 18.37 -12.18 -4.56
CA PHE A 200 17.66 -12.63 -3.38
C PHE A 200 16.19 -12.82 -3.73
N ARG A 201 15.65 -13.99 -3.43
CA ARG A 201 14.24 -14.33 -3.64
C ARG A 201 13.60 -14.59 -2.29
N PHE A 202 12.47 -13.95 -2.01
CA PHE A 202 11.74 -14.11 -0.76
C PHE A 202 10.27 -13.71 -0.91
N ARG A 203 9.44 -14.02 0.08
CA ARG A 203 8.06 -13.54 0.18
C ARG A 203 7.93 -12.53 1.31
N ALA A 204 7.20 -11.45 1.07
CA ALA A 204 7.05 -10.34 2.00
C ALA A 204 5.58 -9.90 2.10
N ASP A 205 5.20 -9.27 3.20
CA ASP A 205 3.85 -8.77 3.42
C ASP A 205 3.77 -7.28 3.04
N TRP A 206 3.91 -7.01 1.75
CA TRP A 206 3.91 -5.65 1.19
C TRP A 206 2.54 -5.19 0.69
N ILE A 207 1.50 -5.99 0.93
CA ILE A 207 0.12 -5.61 0.62
C ILE A 207 -0.41 -4.75 1.77
N VAL A 208 -0.66 -3.47 1.50
CA VAL A 208 -1.08 -2.49 2.51
C VAL A 208 -2.59 -2.55 2.74
N ASP A 209 -3.36 -2.71 1.66
CA ASP A 209 -4.81 -2.76 1.74
C ASP A 209 -5.37 -3.65 0.62
N THR A 210 -6.50 -4.28 0.92
CA THR A 210 -7.26 -5.13 -0.01
C THR A 210 -8.70 -4.68 0.00
N THR A 211 -9.21 -4.31 -1.17
CA THR A 211 -10.62 -3.99 -1.37
C THR A 211 -11.43 -5.29 -1.54
N PRO A 212 -12.71 -5.30 -1.14
CA PRO A 212 -13.60 -6.46 -1.32
C PRO A 212 -13.79 -6.88 -2.79
N LEU A 213 -13.47 -5.99 -3.73
CA LEU A 213 -13.64 -6.22 -5.16
C LEU A 213 -12.44 -6.91 -5.81
N GLY A 214 -11.37 -7.21 -5.05
CA GLY A 214 -10.16 -7.86 -5.58
C GLY A 214 -9.13 -6.87 -6.14
N ARG A 215 -9.15 -5.62 -5.67
CA ARG A 215 -8.05 -4.68 -5.86
C ARG A 215 -7.22 -4.64 -4.59
N CYS A 216 -5.91 -4.65 -4.70
CA CYS A 216 -4.99 -4.45 -3.59
C CYS A 216 -3.96 -3.38 -3.87
N TYR A 217 -3.38 -2.83 -2.82
CA TYR A 217 -2.31 -1.85 -2.89
C TYR A 217 -1.04 -2.47 -2.36
N VAL A 218 0.04 -2.39 -3.14
CA VAL A 218 1.35 -2.94 -2.81
C VAL A 218 2.32 -1.79 -2.61
N GLU A 219 2.92 -1.72 -1.43
CA GLU A 219 3.97 -0.74 -1.15
C GLU A 219 5.31 -1.29 -1.61
N LEU A 220 5.90 -0.62 -2.59
CA LEU A 220 7.21 -0.95 -3.12
C LEU A 220 8.26 -0.07 -2.43
N PRO A 221 9.33 -0.66 -1.86
CA PRO A 221 10.29 0.10 -1.10
C PRO A 221 11.16 0.97 -2.01
N SER A 222 11.71 2.02 -1.41
CA SER A 222 12.81 2.77 -1.99
C SER A 222 14.03 1.88 -2.23
N LEU A 223 14.59 1.92 -3.43
CA LEU A 223 15.80 1.18 -3.81
C LEU A 223 17.05 2.07 -3.89
N VAL A 224 16.88 3.40 -3.88
CA VAL A 224 17.99 4.36 -3.99
C VAL A 224 17.78 5.55 -3.07
N GLY A 225 18.80 6.42 -3.00
CA GLY A 225 18.71 7.66 -2.26
C GLY A 225 18.95 7.48 -0.77
N VAL A 226 18.82 8.60 -0.08
CA VAL A 226 19.10 8.73 1.37
C VAL A 226 18.38 7.71 2.24
N PRO A 227 17.11 7.31 1.99
CA PRO A 227 16.45 6.26 2.78
C PRO A 227 17.23 4.93 2.86
N THR A 228 17.95 4.55 1.82
CA THR A 228 18.69 3.27 1.77
C THR A 228 19.90 3.23 2.71
N VAL A 229 20.40 4.39 3.13
CA VAL A 229 21.58 4.51 4.01
C VAL A 229 21.31 3.95 5.40
N LEU A 230 20.09 4.15 5.95
CA LEU A 230 19.71 3.58 7.25
C LEU A 230 19.72 2.05 7.20
N SER A 231 19.03 1.49 6.22
CA SER A 231 18.96 0.04 6.02
C SER A 231 20.34 -0.55 5.75
N ALA A 232 21.19 0.13 4.99
CA ALA A 232 22.58 -0.30 4.81
C ALA A 232 23.37 -0.22 6.15
N ALA A 233 23.12 0.78 6.99
CA ALA A 233 23.68 0.85 8.34
C ALA A 233 23.18 -0.29 9.25
N GLU A 234 21.97 -0.82 9.04
CA GLU A 234 21.48 -2.04 9.72
C GLU A 234 22.31 -3.27 9.34
N VAL A 235 22.62 -3.43 8.05
CA VAL A 235 23.54 -4.48 7.57
C VAL A 235 24.90 -4.34 8.25
N ALA A 236 25.40 -3.12 8.41
CA ALA A 236 26.66 -2.84 9.09
C ALA A 236 26.59 -2.92 10.63
N GLY A 237 25.42 -3.15 11.23
CA GLY A 237 25.23 -3.15 12.68
C GLY A 237 25.52 -1.79 13.33
N ARG A 238 25.36 -0.71 12.57
CA ARG A 238 25.60 0.67 13.02
C ARG A 238 24.33 1.45 13.36
N ALA A 239 23.19 0.96 12.90
CA ALA A 239 21.91 1.52 13.30
C ALA A 239 21.58 1.14 14.74
N ARG A 240 20.93 2.06 15.46
CA ARG A 240 20.65 1.99 16.90
C ARG A 240 19.22 2.42 17.17
N ASP A 241 18.68 2.02 18.32
CA ASP A 241 17.33 2.45 18.70
C ASP A 241 17.35 3.91 19.18
N VAL A 242 16.33 4.69 18.83
CA VAL A 242 16.19 6.11 19.22
C VAL A 242 16.08 6.28 20.75
N GLY A 243 15.74 5.22 21.48
CA GLY A 243 15.72 5.20 22.94
C GLY A 243 17.10 5.16 23.60
N ASP A 244 18.16 4.81 22.85
CA ASP A 244 19.53 5.02 23.30
C ASP A 244 19.79 6.52 23.27
N GLU A 245 20.20 7.13 24.40
CA GLU A 245 20.56 8.56 24.46
C GLU A 245 21.43 8.89 23.24
N LEU A 246 20.91 9.72 22.33
CA LEU A 246 21.68 10.24 21.21
C LEU A 246 22.89 10.91 21.85
N PRO A 247 24.12 10.34 21.74
CA PRO A 247 25.28 11.00 22.29
C PRO A 247 25.31 12.37 21.62
N GLY A 248 25.45 13.45 22.38
CA GLY A 248 25.28 14.82 21.90
C GLY A 248 26.22 15.17 20.75
N LEU A 249 25.85 14.76 19.54
CA LEU A 249 26.58 14.98 18.30
C LEU A 249 26.14 16.35 17.78
N GLN A 250 26.92 17.36 18.16
CA GLN A 250 26.82 18.65 17.51
C GLN A 250 27.38 18.49 16.09
N ASN A 251 26.52 18.72 15.08
CA ASN A 251 26.85 18.91 13.66
C ASN A 251 26.83 17.68 12.74
N ASP A 252 26.20 16.56 13.12
CA ASP A 252 26.06 15.40 12.23
C ASP A 252 24.67 15.35 11.57
N VAL A 253 24.62 14.81 10.34
CA VAL A 253 23.36 14.47 9.67
C VAL A 253 23.03 13.04 10.04
N ASP A 254 22.07 12.90 10.94
CA ASP A 254 21.51 11.60 11.27
C ASP A 254 20.28 11.32 10.42
N ILE A 255 20.15 10.05 10.09
CA ILE A 255 18.97 9.49 9.48
C ILE A 255 18.20 8.73 10.56
N SER A 256 16.90 8.97 10.65
CA SER A 256 15.99 8.16 11.46
C SER A 256 14.74 7.72 10.69
N SER A 257 14.24 6.54 11.05
CA SER A 257 12.97 5.97 10.59
C SER A 257 12.57 4.84 11.54
N HIS A 258 11.26 4.68 11.82
CA HIS A 258 10.74 3.57 12.63
C HIS A 258 11.43 3.36 13.99
N GLY A 259 11.84 4.45 14.66
CA GLY A 259 12.52 4.35 15.96
C GLY A 259 13.97 3.86 15.89
N ARG A 260 14.55 3.79 14.68
CA ARG A 260 15.96 3.49 14.43
C ARG A 260 16.69 4.75 13.96
N HIS A 261 17.98 4.84 14.27
CA HIS A 261 18.85 5.94 13.87
C HIS A 261 20.24 5.46 13.43
N ALA A 262 20.84 6.18 12.47
CA ALA A 262 22.24 6.02 12.08
C ALA A 262 22.77 7.34 11.52
N GLY A 263 24.07 7.59 11.71
CA GLY A 263 24.76 8.69 11.03
C GLY A 263 24.76 8.49 9.53
N TYR A 264 24.54 9.56 8.78
CA TYR A 264 24.58 9.54 7.32
C TYR A 264 25.99 9.21 6.83
N GLU A 265 26.08 8.15 6.04
CA GLU A 265 27.33 7.63 5.48
C GLU A 265 27.17 7.55 3.95
N PRO A 266 27.72 8.51 3.18
CA PRO A 266 27.52 8.60 1.72
C PRO A 266 27.85 7.30 0.98
N ARG A 267 28.87 6.59 1.45
CA ARG A 267 29.33 5.30 0.92
C ARG A 267 28.28 4.19 0.95
N TYR A 268 27.22 4.34 1.75
CA TYR A 268 26.11 3.40 1.87
C TYR A 268 24.96 3.69 0.90
N GLN A 269 25.01 4.82 0.19
CA GLN A 269 23.95 5.22 -0.72
C GLN A 269 24.00 4.44 -2.04
N LEU A 270 22.86 3.93 -2.46
CA LEU A 270 22.65 3.31 -3.77
C LEU A 270 22.30 4.38 -4.81
N THR A 271 22.81 4.25 -6.03
CA THR A 271 22.67 5.30 -7.06
C THR A 271 21.63 5.00 -8.13
N ARG A 272 21.35 3.72 -8.41
CA ARG A 272 20.42 3.31 -9.47
C ARG A 272 19.52 2.19 -9.00
N GLY A 273 18.23 2.33 -9.28
CA GLY A 273 17.21 1.40 -8.87
C GLY A 273 16.16 1.23 -9.96
N VAL A 274 15.58 0.03 -10.02
CA VAL A 274 14.41 -0.25 -10.85
C VAL A 274 13.49 -1.18 -10.07
N THR A 275 12.25 -0.77 -9.86
CA THR A 275 11.22 -1.69 -9.37
C THR A 275 10.29 -2.06 -10.51
N SER A 276 9.94 -3.33 -10.67
CA SER A 276 8.99 -3.81 -11.65
C SER A 276 7.97 -4.72 -11.01
N VAL A 277 6.75 -4.74 -11.56
CA VAL A 277 5.67 -5.61 -11.07
C VAL A 277 5.27 -6.56 -12.21
N GLN A 278 5.27 -7.85 -11.90
CA GLN A 278 4.83 -8.92 -12.79
C GLN A 278 3.54 -9.52 -12.25
N LEU A 279 2.48 -9.37 -13.04
CA LEU A 279 1.11 -9.69 -12.65
C LEU A 279 0.61 -10.92 -13.42
N HIS A 280 0.42 -12.05 -12.72
CA HIS A 280 -0.04 -13.29 -13.32
C HIS A 280 -1.56 -13.36 -13.40
N GLY A 281 -2.13 -12.83 -14.49
CA GLY A 281 -3.60 -12.78 -14.64
C GLY A 281 -4.26 -11.67 -13.82
N MET A 282 -3.47 -10.66 -13.46
CA MET A 282 -3.91 -9.41 -12.83
C MET A 282 -3.47 -8.22 -13.70
N SER A 283 -4.01 -7.04 -13.44
CA SER A 283 -3.66 -5.80 -14.15
C SER A 283 -3.25 -4.70 -13.19
N LEU A 284 -2.32 -3.85 -13.61
CA LEU A 284 -1.95 -2.66 -12.85
C LEU A 284 -2.97 -1.54 -13.18
N ASP A 285 -3.49 -0.88 -12.15
CA ASP A 285 -4.23 0.37 -12.28
C ASP A 285 -3.24 1.53 -12.17
N ASP A 286 -2.69 1.94 -13.31
CA ASP A 286 -1.72 3.03 -13.41
C ASP A 286 -2.28 4.36 -12.84
N GLY A 287 -3.60 4.59 -12.93
CA GLY A 287 -4.26 5.81 -12.47
C GLY A 287 -4.44 5.88 -10.95
N SER A 288 -4.47 4.72 -10.29
CA SER A 288 -4.50 4.61 -8.82
C SER A 288 -3.12 4.35 -8.21
N SER A 289 -2.08 4.14 -9.03
CA SER A 289 -0.71 3.95 -8.58
C SER A 289 -0.01 5.29 -8.35
N LEU A 290 0.77 5.40 -7.27
CA LEU A 290 1.34 6.67 -6.82
C LEU A 290 2.84 6.54 -6.50
N PRO A 291 3.73 7.11 -7.34
CA PRO A 291 3.45 7.59 -8.71
C PRO A 291 3.11 6.45 -9.68
N GLY A 292 2.53 6.78 -10.84
CA GLY A 292 2.37 5.81 -11.93
C GLY A 292 3.72 5.31 -12.47
N PRO A 293 3.77 4.15 -13.14
CA PRO A 293 5.01 3.61 -13.73
C PRO A 293 5.57 4.54 -14.80
N ASP A 294 6.90 4.63 -14.89
CA ASP A 294 7.63 5.48 -15.84
C ASP A 294 8.29 4.68 -16.97
N ALA A 295 8.29 3.35 -16.86
CA ALA A 295 8.90 2.45 -17.81
C ALA A 295 8.11 1.15 -17.98
N ASN A 296 8.34 0.46 -19.09
CA ASN A 296 7.88 -0.91 -19.31
C ASN A 296 9.07 -1.78 -19.72
N LEU A 297 9.33 -2.83 -18.94
CA LEU A 297 10.45 -3.75 -19.13
C LEU A 297 9.90 -5.12 -19.49
N GLU A 298 10.02 -5.48 -20.77
CA GLU A 298 9.57 -6.78 -21.29
C GLU A 298 8.09 -7.11 -20.97
N GLY A 299 7.22 -6.10 -21.03
CA GLY A 299 5.81 -6.23 -20.70
C GLY A 299 5.48 -6.04 -19.22
N ARG A 300 6.47 -5.76 -18.36
CA ARG A 300 6.29 -5.48 -16.93
C ARG A 300 6.31 -3.98 -16.70
N GLN A 301 5.33 -3.46 -15.98
CA GLN A 301 5.33 -2.06 -15.58
C GLN A 301 6.41 -1.82 -14.53
N ALA A 302 7.13 -0.71 -14.65
CA ALA A 302 8.31 -0.43 -13.85
C ALA A 302 8.42 1.05 -13.45
N TRP A 303 9.14 1.26 -12.35
CA TRP A 303 9.55 2.54 -11.79
C TRP A 303 11.08 2.58 -11.79
N THR A 304 11.64 3.56 -12.46
CA THR A 304 13.08 3.80 -12.43
C THR A 304 13.41 4.86 -11.39
N CYS A 305 14.54 4.69 -10.73
CA CYS A 305 15.00 5.65 -9.75
C CYS A 305 16.50 5.81 -9.80
N THR A 306 16.93 7.04 -9.53
CA THR A 306 18.32 7.42 -9.50
C THR A 306 18.50 8.46 -8.42
N SER A 307 19.57 8.33 -7.63
CA SER A 307 19.92 9.35 -6.66
C SER A 307 21.34 9.86 -6.88
N LYS A 308 21.60 11.07 -6.40
CA LYS A 308 22.92 11.65 -6.32
C LYS A 308 23.55 11.23 -4.99
N VAL A 309 24.77 10.68 -5.03
CA VAL A 309 25.55 10.49 -3.80
C VAL A 309 25.93 11.88 -3.27
N LEU A 310 25.59 12.18 -2.02
CA LEU A 310 26.02 13.43 -1.38
C LEU A 310 27.42 13.22 -0.83
N ASP A 311 28.42 13.81 -1.48
CA ASP A 311 29.80 13.75 -1.01
C ASP A 311 30.05 14.75 0.13
N SER A 312 29.23 15.79 0.22
CA SER A 312 29.34 16.84 1.23
C SER A 312 27.99 17.34 1.72
N VAL A 313 27.80 17.36 3.04
CA VAL A 313 26.67 18.03 3.69
C VAL A 313 27.24 19.10 4.62
N GLY A 314 26.75 20.33 4.50
CA GLY A 314 27.27 21.48 5.22
C GLY A 314 26.16 22.36 5.80
N PHE A 315 26.55 23.21 6.75
CA PHE A 315 25.64 24.17 7.36
C PHE A 315 25.87 25.56 6.79
N ILE A 316 24.81 26.31 6.49
CA ILE A 316 24.88 27.62 5.84
C ILE A 316 25.73 28.61 6.64
N ASP A 317 25.67 28.55 7.96
CA ASP A 317 26.45 29.39 8.87
C ASP A 317 27.94 29.03 8.92
N ALA A 318 28.30 27.81 8.50
CA ALA A 318 29.69 27.36 8.41
C ALA A 318 30.34 27.66 7.05
N LEU A 319 29.56 28.07 6.03
CA LEU A 319 30.08 28.36 4.69
C LEU A 319 30.76 29.73 4.66
N ARG A 320 32.06 29.75 4.37
CA ARG A 320 32.80 30.99 4.17
C ARG A 320 32.66 31.46 2.72
N PRO A 321 32.74 32.77 2.46
CA PRO A 321 32.85 33.28 1.11
C PRO A 321 34.04 32.65 0.39
N GLY A 322 33.79 31.91 -0.69
CA GLY A 322 34.80 31.21 -1.48
C GLY A 322 34.91 29.71 -1.22
N ASP A 323 34.23 29.16 -0.21
CA ASP A 323 34.12 27.70 -0.05
C ASP A 323 33.31 27.10 -1.20
N ALA A 324 33.65 25.87 -1.59
CA ALA A 324 32.81 25.11 -2.51
C ALA A 324 31.44 24.84 -1.84
N PRO A 325 30.31 25.08 -2.52
CA PRO A 325 29.01 24.81 -1.93
C PRO A 325 28.87 23.30 -1.65
N PRO A 326 28.36 22.90 -0.47
CA PRO A 326 28.09 21.50 -0.18
C PRO A 326 26.94 21.01 -1.06
N ASP A 327 26.82 19.69 -1.20
CA ASP A 327 25.70 19.08 -1.94
C ASP A 327 24.35 19.34 -1.26
N LEU A 328 24.36 19.44 0.07
CA LEU A 328 23.22 19.84 0.88
C LEU A 328 23.64 20.91 1.88
N ALA A 329 22.95 22.05 1.88
CA ALA A 329 23.20 23.16 2.80
C ALA A 329 22.02 23.32 3.76
N ILE A 330 22.29 23.28 5.07
CA ILE A 330 21.26 23.33 6.13
C ILE A 330 21.39 24.64 6.91
N ALA A 331 20.30 25.40 7.04
CA ALA A 331 20.29 26.63 7.84
C ALA A 331 20.36 26.32 9.35
N ARG A 332 21.30 26.95 10.06
CA ARG A 332 21.38 26.90 11.52
C ARG A 332 20.77 28.17 12.10
N ASP A 333 19.53 28.12 12.57
CA ASP A 333 18.90 29.16 13.39
C ASP A 333 17.76 28.53 14.22
N ALA A 334 17.52 28.83 15.50
CA ALA A 334 18.36 29.27 16.62
C ALA A 334 17.53 28.95 17.89
N ASN A 335 17.80 27.83 18.58
CA ASN A 335 17.61 27.63 20.05
C ASN A 335 17.68 26.17 20.52
N THR A 336 17.79 25.18 19.64
CA THR A 336 18.00 23.77 20.05
C THR A 336 19.03 23.13 19.13
N GLY A 337 20.25 22.93 19.64
CA GLY A 337 21.28 22.17 18.95
C GLY A 337 20.79 20.74 18.68
N VAL A 338 21.27 20.17 17.57
CA VAL A 338 20.86 18.91 16.92
C VAL A 338 19.72 19.11 15.91
N TYR A 339 20.08 19.15 14.62
CA TYR A 339 19.14 18.93 13.52
C TYR A 339 19.25 17.46 13.12
N SER A 340 18.24 16.65 13.41
CA SER A 340 18.03 15.41 12.67
C SER A 340 17.13 15.73 11.48
N LEU A 341 17.55 15.34 10.28
CA LEU A 341 16.69 15.41 9.11
C LEU A 341 16.19 13.99 8.84
N SER A 342 14.87 13.83 8.72
CA SER A 342 14.34 12.55 8.27
C SER A 342 14.81 12.27 6.84
N THR A 343 14.96 10.99 6.50
CA THR A 343 15.30 10.54 5.14
C THR A 343 14.37 11.14 4.10
N GLY A 344 13.07 11.19 4.42
CA GLY A 344 12.04 11.78 3.57
C GLY A 344 12.29 13.26 3.31
N ARG A 345 12.67 14.03 4.34
CA ARG A 345 12.95 15.46 4.17
C ARG A 345 14.19 15.71 3.33
N ILE A 346 15.24 14.91 3.49
CA ILE A 346 16.45 15.05 2.65
C ILE A 346 16.12 14.71 1.19
N GLY A 347 15.42 13.60 0.93
CA GLY A 347 15.00 13.23 -0.42
C GLY A 347 14.11 14.27 -1.09
N GLU A 348 13.17 14.86 -0.34
CA GLU A 348 12.31 15.96 -0.82
C GLU A 348 13.13 17.20 -1.22
N VAL A 349 14.11 17.59 -0.40
CA VAL A 349 14.99 18.73 -0.69
C VAL A 349 15.83 18.50 -1.95
N LEU A 350 16.25 17.26 -2.19
CA LEU A 350 17.06 16.90 -3.35
C LEU A 350 16.22 16.62 -4.62
N GLY A 351 14.91 16.40 -4.47
CA GLY A 351 14.02 16.05 -5.58
C GLY A 351 14.35 14.69 -6.21
N GLU A 352 14.86 13.74 -5.43
CA GLU A 352 15.33 12.45 -5.95
C GLU A 352 14.17 11.45 -6.14
N PRO A 353 14.03 10.83 -7.33
CA PRO A 353 13.15 9.69 -7.49
C PRO A 353 13.73 8.49 -6.72
N SER A 354 12.93 7.85 -5.87
CA SER A 354 13.38 6.82 -4.93
C SER A 354 12.90 5.39 -5.27
N CYS A 355 12.03 5.24 -6.27
CA CYS A 355 11.23 4.02 -6.54
C CYS A 355 10.22 3.68 -5.44
N ASN A 356 10.10 4.48 -4.36
CA ASN A 356 9.02 4.29 -3.41
C ASN A 356 7.69 4.59 -4.11
N THR A 357 6.84 3.59 -4.20
CA THR A 357 5.56 3.70 -4.90
C THR A 357 4.51 2.82 -4.26
N LEU A 358 3.27 3.28 -4.34
CA LEU A 358 2.09 2.49 -4.03
C LEU A 358 1.51 1.97 -5.35
N ALA A 359 1.70 0.70 -5.66
CA ALA A 359 1.17 0.08 -6.87
C ALA A 359 -0.25 -0.45 -6.62
N ALA A 360 -1.23 0.02 -7.39
CA ALA A 360 -2.59 -0.47 -7.33
C ALA A 360 -2.79 -1.63 -8.32
N VAL A 361 -3.07 -2.82 -7.79
CA VAL A 361 -3.20 -4.06 -8.57
C VAL A 361 -4.65 -4.55 -8.54
N GLU A 362 -5.17 -4.96 -9.68
CA GLU A 362 -6.53 -5.49 -9.84
C GLU A 362 -6.51 -6.94 -10.30
N GLU A 363 -7.25 -7.80 -9.61
CA GLU A 363 -7.49 -9.16 -10.08
C GLU A 363 -8.34 -9.16 -11.36
N SER A 364 -8.06 -10.06 -12.30
CA SER A 364 -8.90 -10.24 -13.51
C SER A 364 -10.37 -10.55 -13.18
N SER A 365 -10.63 -11.13 -12.00
CA SER A 365 -11.99 -11.39 -11.52
C SER A 365 -12.75 -10.14 -11.06
N LEU A 366 -12.07 -9.00 -10.90
CA LEU A 366 -12.64 -7.76 -10.38
C LEU A 366 -13.78 -7.24 -11.26
N GLY A 367 -13.62 -7.27 -12.59
CA GLY A 367 -14.68 -6.87 -13.51
C GLY A 367 -15.97 -7.66 -13.29
N THR A 368 -15.86 -8.99 -13.24
CA THR A 368 -17.00 -9.88 -13.02
C THR A 368 -17.61 -9.74 -11.63
N ARG A 369 -16.79 -9.65 -10.56
CA ARG A 369 -17.27 -9.45 -9.18
C ARG A 369 -17.99 -8.11 -9.04
N ARG A 370 -17.43 -7.04 -9.60
CA ARG A 370 -18.04 -5.71 -9.62
C ARG A 370 -19.37 -5.73 -10.35
N ASP A 371 -19.44 -6.36 -11.51
CA ASP A 371 -20.68 -6.43 -12.29
C ASP A 371 -21.78 -7.19 -11.53
N PHE A 372 -21.46 -8.34 -10.93
CA PHE A 372 -22.41 -9.07 -10.09
C PHE A 372 -22.86 -8.28 -8.86
N ALA A 373 -21.93 -7.58 -8.20
CA ALA A 373 -22.25 -6.73 -7.05
C ALA A 373 -23.18 -5.57 -7.44
N LEU A 374 -22.91 -4.91 -8.58
CA LEU A 374 -23.75 -3.84 -9.12
C LEU A 374 -25.14 -4.37 -9.54
N ILE A 375 -25.21 -5.56 -10.15
CA ILE A 375 -26.50 -6.22 -10.46
C ILE A 375 -27.28 -6.50 -9.17
N GLY A 376 -26.63 -7.03 -8.13
CA GLY A 376 -27.25 -7.29 -6.84
C GLY A 376 -27.79 -6.01 -6.17
N ILE A 377 -26.99 -4.94 -6.16
CA ILE A 377 -27.38 -3.62 -5.65
C ILE A 377 -28.56 -3.06 -6.45
N GLY A 378 -28.50 -3.13 -7.79
CA GLY A 378 -29.58 -2.70 -8.67
C GLY A 378 -30.87 -3.45 -8.40
N ALA A 379 -30.80 -4.78 -8.26
CA ALA A 379 -31.96 -5.63 -7.95
C ALA A 379 -32.58 -5.28 -6.59
N LEU A 380 -31.76 -5.12 -5.54
CA LEU A 380 -32.24 -4.71 -4.21
C LEU A 380 -32.91 -3.34 -4.24
N PHE A 381 -32.33 -2.40 -4.99
CA PHE A 381 -32.88 -1.05 -5.16
C PHE A 381 -34.22 -1.08 -5.91
N SER A 382 -34.31 -1.82 -7.02
CA SER A 382 -35.55 -2.00 -7.78
C SER A 382 -36.66 -2.66 -6.96
N LEU A 383 -36.34 -3.72 -6.21
CA LEU A 383 -37.28 -4.37 -5.29
C LEU A 383 -37.77 -3.39 -4.21
N GLY A 384 -36.87 -2.54 -3.69
CA GLY A 384 -37.22 -1.49 -2.75
C GLY A 384 -38.25 -0.50 -3.32
N ILE A 385 -38.02 -0.02 -4.55
CA ILE A 385 -38.95 0.87 -5.26
C ILE A 385 -40.30 0.19 -5.50
N GLU A 386 -40.32 -1.05 -5.98
CA GLU A 386 -41.57 -1.78 -6.24
C GLU A 386 -42.43 -1.89 -4.98
N ARG A 387 -41.81 -2.15 -3.83
CA ARG A 387 -42.50 -2.20 -2.53
C ARG A 387 -43.06 -0.84 -2.13
N LEU A 388 -42.30 0.25 -2.32
CA LEU A 388 -42.79 1.60 -2.07
C LEU A 388 -44.00 1.94 -2.96
N VAL A 389 -43.88 1.69 -4.27
CA VAL A 389 -44.93 1.94 -5.27
C VAL A 389 -46.20 1.13 -4.96
N ALA A 390 -46.07 -0.14 -4.62
CA ALA A 390 -47.19 -0.99 -4.21
C ALA A 390 -47.89 -0.46 -2.95
N ALA A 391 -47.12 0.03 -1.98
CA ALA A 391 -47.69 0.64 -0.79
C ALA A 391 -48.49 1.92 -1.11
N PHE A 392 -47.99 2.76 -2.02
CA PHE A 392 -48.68 3.96 -2.48
C PHE A 392 -49.95 3.66 -3.29
N HIS A 393 -49.94 2.68 -4.20
CA HIS A 393 -51.12 2.35 -5.01
C HIS A 393 -52.22 1.64 -4.25
N SER A 394 -51.90 1.03 -3.11
CA SER A 394 -52.88 0.28 -2.32
C SER A 394 -53.94 1.15 -1.62
N VAL A 395 -54.07 2.46 -1.91
CA VAL A 395 -55.04 3.37 -1.26
C VAL A 395 -56.44 2.77 -1.33
N PRO A 396 -57.11 2.54 -0.18
CA PRO A 396 -58.45 2.00 -0.19
C PRO A 396 -59.33 3.11 -0.77
N HIS A 397 -59.99 2.83 -1.89
CA HIS A 397 -60.97 3.78 -2.40
C HIS A 397 -61.97 4.06 -1.28
N PRO A 398 -62.26 5.34 -0.97
CA PRO A 398 -63.28 5.65 0.03
C PRO A 398 -64.54 4.88 -0.35
N PRO A 399 -65.20 4.21 0.61
CA PRO A 399 -66.40 3.43 0.32
C PRO A 399 -67.35 4.34 -0.47
N LYS A 400 -67.75 3.91 -1.68
CA LYS A 400 -68.74 4.64 -2.48
C LYS A 400 -69.91 4.94 -1.55
N PRO A 401 -70.36 6.21 -1.43
CA PRO A 401 -71.51 6.54 -0.62
C PRO A 401 -72.65 5.65 -1.10
N THR A 402 -73.05 4.72 -0.23
CA THR A 402 -74.19 3.88 -0.51
C THR A 402 -75.36 4.82 -0.38
N ASN A 403 -75.94 5.24 -1.50
CA ASN A 403 -77.18 5.99 -1.53
C ASN A 403 -78.31 5.08 -1.05
N THR A 404 -78.34 4.79 0.26
CA THR A 404 -79.54 4.31 0.94
C THR A 404 -80.51 5.48 0.96
N LEU A 405 -81.31 5.58 -0.11
CA LEU A 405 -82.59 6.27 -0.13
C LEU A 405 -83.45 5.66 0.99
N THR A 406 -83.47 6.31 2.14
CA THR A 406 -84.42 6.07 3.22
C THR A 406 -85.80 6.48 2.70
N SER A 407 -86.58 5.50 2.23
CA SER A 407 -88.01 5.67 2.00
C SER A 407 -88.68 5.94 3.35
N SER A 408 -89.12 7.18 3.53
CA SER A 408 -89.88 7.64 4.70
C SER A 408 -91.22 6.89 4.80
N PRO A 409 -91.60 6.30 5.95
CA PRO A 409 -92.89 5.64 6.09
C PRO A 409 -94.01 6.67 6.23
N HIS A 410 -94.97 6.63 5.28
CA HIS A 410 -96.22 7.37 5.33
C HIS A 410 -96.98 7.10 6.65
N VAL A 411 -97.19 8.16 7.43
CA VAL A 411 -98.10 8.20 8.58
C VAL A 411 -99.54 8.05 8.09
N ARG A 412 -100.19 6.91 8.39
CA ARG A 412 -101.64 6.72 8.24
C ARG A 412 -102.39 7.38 9.41
N LEU A 413 -103.02 8.53 9.15
CA LEU A 413 -104.00 9.13 10.07
C LEU A 413 -105.29 8.29 10.10
N ARG A 414 -105.62 7.79 11.30
CA ARG A 414 -106.77 6.92 11.62
C ARG A 414 -107.99 7.81 11.94
N ARG A 415 -109.05 7.73 11.13
CA ARG A 415 -110.36 8.37 11.41
C ARG A 415 -111.01 7.78 12.66
N PRO A 416 -111.58 8.59 13.58
CA PRO A 416 -112.40 8.09 14.68
C PRO A 416 -113.83 7.76 14.21
N ARG A 417 -114.34 6.64 14.73
CA ARG A 417 -115.62 6.02 14.40
C ARG A 417 -116.68 6.53 15.39
N ARG A 418 -117.72 7.21 14.89
CA ARG A 418 -118.97 7.49 15.63
C ARG A 418 -119.67 6.18 15.99
N ARG A 419 -120.33 6.15 17.16
CA ARG A 419 -121.46 5.27 17.50
C ARG A 419 -122.29 5.92 18.62
N PRO A 420 -123.54 5.48 18.79
CA PRO A 420 -124.78 6.25 18.59
C PRO A 420 -125.14 7.23 19.71
#